data_AF-A0A960D304-F1
#
_entry.id   AF-A0A960D304-F1
#
_cell.length_a   1.000
_cell.length_b   1.000
_cell.length_c   1.000
_cell.angle_alpha   90.00
_cell.angle_beta   90.00
_cell.angle_gamma   90.00
#
_symmetry.space_group_name_H-M   'P 1'
#
loop_
_entity.id
_entity.type
_entity.pdbx_description
1 polymer ?
#
loop_
_entity_poly.entity_id
_entity_poly.type
_entity_poly.pdbx_seq_one_letter_code
_entity_poly.pdbx_strand_id
1 'polypeptide(L)'
;MYDDNPQAEKTPADSNSIPVYKRILDLFEAEGIRTLFGIPDPNFVHLFLEAETRGWTVVSPHHEASAGHMAAAAARITGKPAVCIGTLGPGMANAMPAIQCAKVENDPV
;
A
#
# COMPACT_ATOMS: atom_id res chain seq x y z
N MET A 1 26.03 6.02 19.47
CA MET A 1 24.72 5.60 20.02
C MET A 1 23.64 5.49 18.94
N TYR A 2 24.01 4.99 17.75
CA TYR A 2 23.20 4.03 17.00
C TYR A 2 24.16 2.87 16.75
N ASP A 3 23.75 1.67 17.11
CA ASP A 3 24.52 0.45 16.98
C ASP A 3 24.36 -0.04 15.54
N ASP A 4 25.40 0.15 14.72
CA ASP A 4 25.51 -0.38 13.36
C ASP A 4 25.76 -1.90 13.47
N ASN A 5 24.70 -2.66 13.79
CA ASN A 5 24.74 -4.11 13.68
C ASN A 5 24.34 -4.49 12.24
N PRO A 6 25.28 -4.89 11.34
CA PRO A 6 25.00 -5.09 9.92
C PRO A 6 24.47 -6.49 9.60
N GLN A 7 23.93 -7.21 10.58
CA GLN A 7 23.47 -8.59 10.41
C GLN A 7 22.16 -8.80 11.19
N ALA A 8 21.05 -8.25 10.67
CA ALA A 8 19.76 -8.86 10.95
C ALA A 8 19.80 -10.26 10.32
N GLU A 9 19.90 -11.26 11.18
CA GLU A 9 19.97 -12.68 10.87
C GLU A 9 18.85 -13.04 9.88
N LYS A 10 19.22 -13.29 8.60
CA LYS A 10 18.26 -13.78 7.61
C LYS A 10 17.97 -15.23 7.94
N THR A 11 16.86 -15.47 8.65
CA THR A 11 16.28 -16.80 8.81
C THR A 11 16.21 -17.47 7.43
N PRO A 12 16.72 -18.70 7.27
CA PRO A 12 16.70 -19.38 5.98
C PRO A 12 15.25 -19.50 5.50
N ALA A 13 14.99 -18.98 4.30
CA ALA A 13 13.66 -19.04 3.70
C ALA A 13 13.29 -20.50 3.46
N ASP A 14 12.29 -21.01 4.18
CA ASP A 14 11.71 -22.32 3.91
C ASP A 14 11.35 -22.43 2.43
N SER A 15 11.69 -23.56 1.80
CA SER A 15 11.53 -23.81 0.36
C SER A 15 10.08 -23.70 -0.17
N ASN A 16 9.10 -23.49 0.72
CA ASN A 16 7.69 -23.29 0.42
C ASN A 16 7.12 -21.95 0.97
N SER A 17 7.99 -21.02 1.39
CA SER A 17 7.57 -19.73 1.98
C SER A 17 7.17 -18.74 0.90
N ILE A 18 5.89 -18.39 0.86
CA ILE A 18 5.37 -17.34 -0.04
C ILE A 18 5.51 -15.99 0.67
N PRO A 19 6.16 -14.99 0.06
CA PRO A 19 6.27 -13.67 0.65
C PRO A 19 4.90 -13.06 0.95
N VAL A 20 4.75 -12.45 2.11
CA VAL A 20 3.47 -11.91 2.60
C VAL A 20 2.84 -10.92 1.62
N TYR A 21 3.64 -10.06 0.98
CA TYR A 21 3.13 -9.10 0.00
C TYR A 21 2.43 -9.76 -1.19
N LYS A 22 2.85 -10.96 -1.61
CA LYS A 22 2.18 -11.70 -2.69
C LYS A 22 0.79 -12.15 -2.26
N ARG A 23 0.65 -12.62 -1.01
CA ARG A 23 -0.65 -13.00 -0.45
C ARG A 23 -1.60 -11.82 -0.27
N ILE A 24 -1.07 -10.66 0.13
CA ILE A 24 -1.86 -9.43 0.20
C ILE A 24 -2.43 -9.08 -1.18
N LEU A 25 -1.59 -9.14 -2.23
CA LEU A 25 -2.06 -8.91 -3.60
C LEU A 25 -3.07 -9.96 -4.06
N ASP A 26 -2.88 -11.25 -3.75
CA ASP A 26 -3.86 -12.30 -4.07
C ASP A 26 -5.24 -12.00 -3.46
N LEU A 27 -5.28 -11.50 -2.22
CA LEU A 27 -6.52 -11.12 -1.53
C LEU A 27 -7.19 -9.91 -2.19
N PHE A 28 -6.41 -8.89 -2.55
CA PHE A 28 -6.93 -7.74 -3.29
C PHE A 28 -7.47 -8.13 -4.68
N GLU A 29 -6.83 -9.04 -5.42
CA GLU A 29 -7.39 -9.52 -6.71
C GLU A 29 -8.70 -10.27 -6.52
N ALA A 30 -8.83 -11.05 -5.45
CA ALA A 30 -10.07 -11.76 -5.12
C ALA A 30 -11.23 -10.78 -4.87
N GLU A 31 -10.94 -9.62 -4.30
CA GLU A 31 -11.89 -8.51 -4.12
C GLU A 31 -12.03 -7.61 -5.38
N GLY A 32 -11.32 -7.95 -6.47
CA GLY A 32 -11.38 -7.22 -7.74
C GLY A 32 -10.62 -5.89 -7.74
N ILE A 33 -9.74 -5.66 -6.77
CA ILE A 33 -8.88 -4.48 -6.68
C ILE A 33 -7.65 -4.69 -7.56
N ARG A 34 -7.40 -3.75 -8.47
CA ARG A 34 -6.26 -3.76 -9.40
C ARG A 34 -5.54 -2.41 -9.51
N THR A 35 -5.77 -1.54 -8.54
CA THR A 35 -5.16 -0.21 -8.46
C THR A 35 -4.63 0.02 -7.05
N LEU A 36 -3.37 0.44 -6.96
CA LEU A 36 -2.73 0.85 -5.71
C LEU A 36 -2.40 2.33 -5.77
N PHE A 37 -2.82 3.07 -4.74
CA PHE A 37 -2.42 4.46 -4.52
C PHE A 37 -1.42 4.49 -3.39
N GLY A 38 -0.27 5.16 -3.55
CA GLY A 38 0.71 5.26 -2.47
C GLY A 38 2.11 5.53 -2.97
N ILE A 39 2.98 5.92 -2.05
CA ILE A 39 4.38 6.24 -2.35
C ILE A 39 5.23 5.02 -1.98
N PRO A 40 5.94 4.39 -2.93
CA PRO A 40 6.82 3.28 -2.62
C PRO A 40 7.97 3.71 -1.71
N ASP A 41 8.14 3.00 -0.60
CA ASP A 41 9.29 3.11 0.28
C ASP A 41 9.99 1.74 0.40
N PRO A 42 11.23 1.67 0.93
CA PRO A 42 11.97 0.40 1.01
C PRO A 42 11.23 -0.74 1.73
N ASN A 43 10.31 -0.43 2.64
CA ASN A 43 9.55 -1.46 3.37
C ASN A 43 8.43 -2.10 2.51
N PHE A 44 7.81 -1.33 1.61
CA PHE A 44 6.68 -1.79 0.79
C PHE A 44 6.99 -1.90 -0.71
N VAL A 45 8.19 -1.53 -1.17
CA VAL A 45 8.56 -1.47 -2.59
C VAL A 45 8.28 -2.78 -3.35
N HIS A 46 8.47 -3.94 -2.71
CA HIS A 46 8.20 -5.25 -3.33
C HIS A 46 6.72 -5.48 -3.63
N LEU A 47 5.81 -4.91 -2.82
CA LEU A 47 4.37 -4.99 -3.07
C LEU A 47 3.98 -4.17 -4.30
N PHE A 48 4.52 -2.96 -4.43
CA PHE A 48 4.28 -2.11 -5.61
C PHE A 48 4.83 -2.73 -6.89
N LEU A 49 6.08 -3.22 -6.87
CA LEU A 49 6.70 -3.86 -8.02
C LEU A 49 5.96 -5.14 -8.44
N GLU A 50 5.53 -5.96 -7.49
CA GLU A 50 4.75 -7.17 -7.80
C GLU A 50 3.35 -6.83 -8.33
N ALA A 51 2.73 -5.72 -7.89
CA ALA A 51 1.49 -5.27 -8.48
C ALA A 51 1.69 -4.83 -9.95
N GLU A 52 2.75 -4.09 -10.25
CA GLU A 52 3.09 -3.71 -11.62
C GLU A 52 3.37 -4.94 -12.50
N THR A 53 4.09 -5.95 -12.00
CA THR A 53 4.36 -7.18 -12.76
C THR A 53 3.09 -7.99 -13.05
N ARG A 54 2.06 -7.90 -12.18
CA ARG A 54 0.71 -8.45 -12.40
C ARG A 54 -0.16 -7.60 -13.33
N GLY A 55 0.35 -6.47 -13.82
CA GLY A 55 -0.37 -5.54 -14.71
C GLY A 55 -1.38 -4.65 -13.99
N TRP A 56 -1.21 -4.43 -12.68
CA TRP A 56 -2.04 -3.48 -11.95
C TRP A 56 -1.61 -2.05 -12.23
N THR A 57 -2.51 -1.11 -11.94
CA THR A 57 -2.19 0.31 -11.98
C THR A 57 -1.59 0.76 -10.65
N VAL A 58 -0.35 1.22 -10.66
CA VAL A 58 0.29 1.86 -9.51
C VAL A 58 0.29 3.37 -9.70
N VAL A 59 -0.35 4.09 -8.78
CA VAL A 59 -0.41 5.55 -8.76
C VAL A 59 0.41 6.07 -7.59
N SER A 60 1.58 6.64 -7.91
CA SER A 60 2.51 7.21 -6.93
C SER A 60 2.51 8.74 -6.98
N PRO A 61 1.70 9.43 -6.14
CA PRO A 61 1.77 10.89 -6.01
C PRO A 61 3.02 11.34 -5.23
N HIS A 62 3.22 12.64 -5.13
CA HIS A 62 4.34 13.22 -4.35
C HIS A 62 4.00 13.45 -2.87
N HIS A 63 2.75 13.27 -2.45
CA HIS A 63 2.30 13.47 -1.08
C HIS A 63 1.24 12.43 -0.69
N GLU A 64 1.32 11.89 0.53
CA GLU A 64 0.48 10.77 0.97
C GLU A 64 -1.00 11.16 1.14
N ALA A 65 -1.27 12.40 1.57
CA ALA A 65 -2.63 12.95 1.53
C ALA A 65 -3.28 12.83 0.14
N SER A 66 -2.52 13.10 -0.93
CA SER A 66 -3.02 12.98 -2.30
C SER A 66 -3.35 11.54 -2.65
N ALA A 67 -2.55 10.56 -2.20
CA ALA A 67 -2.82 9.14 -2.42
C ALA A 67 -4.16 8.73 -1.81
N GLY A 68 -4.41 9.11 -0.55
CA GLY A 68 -5.66 8.80 0.13
C GLY A 68 -6.88 9.47 -0.52
N HIS A 69 -6.77 10.74 -0.93
CA HIS A 69 -7.86 11.42 -1.63
C HIS A 69 -8.13 10.84 -3.03
N MET A 70 -7.08 10.40 -3.75
CA MET A 70 -7.24 9.71 -5.04
C MET A 70 -7.96 8.37 -4.85
N ALA A 71 -7.60 7.60 -3.82
CA ALA A 71 -8.28 6.35 -3.50
C ALA A 71 -9.76 6.59 -3.15
N ALA A 72 -10.06 7.60 -2.34
CA ALA A 72 -11.44 8.00 -2.02
C ALA A 72 -12.25 8.38 -3.26
N ALA A 73 -11.68 9.19 -4.15
CA ALA A 73 -12.32 9.52 -5.42
C ALA A 73 -12.56 8.28 -6.29
N ALA A 74 -11.57 7.38 -6.39
CA ALA A 74 -11.71 6.13 -7.14
C ALA A 74 -12.82 5.24 -6.56
N ALA A 75 -12.91 5.14 -5.23
CA ALA A 75 -13.95 4.37 -4.57
C ALA A 75 -15.35 4.90 -4.89
N ARG A 76 -15.53 6.23 -4.83
CA ARG A 76 -16.81 6.88 -5.19
C ARG A 76 -17.18 6.72 -6.66
N ILE A 77 -16.22 6.87 -7.57
CA ILE A 77 -16.46 6.78 -9.03
C ILE A 77 -16.83 5.35 -9.43
N THR A 78 -16.14 4.36 -8.85
CA THR A 78 -16.29 2.95 -9.24
C THR A 78 -17.38 2.21 -8.46
N GLY A 79 -17.77 2.73 -7.29
CA GLY A 79 -18.64 2.03 -6.34
C GLY A 79 -17.99 0.79 -5.72
N LYS A 80 -16.65 0.68 -5.79
CA LYS A 80 -15.87 -0.44 -5.26
C LYS A 80 -14.86 0.05 -4.22
N PRO A 81 -14.42 -0.78 -3.26
CA PRO A 81 -13.34 -0.42 -2.37
C PRO A 81 -12.06 -0.05 -3.13
N ALA A 82 -11.33 0.96 -2.64
CA ALA A 82 -10.03 1.36 -3.15
C ALA A 82 -8.95 1.14 -2.09
N VAL A 83 -7.69 1.00 -2.51
CA VAL A 83 -6.57 0.74 -1.60
C VAL A 83 -5.55 1.87 -1.67
N CYS A 84 -5.32 2.50 -0.51
CA CYS A 84 -4.19 3.40 -0.30
C CYS A 84 -3.14 2.72 0.59
N ILE A 85 -1.90 2.61 0.11
CA ILE A 85 -0.76 2.10 0.86
C ILE A 85 0.06 3.29 1.35
N GLY A 86 0.35 3.34 2.65
CA GLY A 86 1.28 4.31 3.21
C GLY A 86 2.25 3.65 4.19
N THR A 87 3.38 4.32 4.41
CA THR A 87 4.48 3.81 5.22
C THR A 87 4.42 4.32 6.66
N LEU A 88 5.09 3.60 7.56
CA LEU A 88 5.22 3.94 8.97
C LEU A 88 5.83 5.34 9.15
N GLY A 89 5.46 6.02 10.23
CA GLY A 89 6.00 7.35 10.57
C GLY A 89 5.35 8.48 9.77
N PRO A 90 6.13 9.36 9.10
CA PRO A 90 5.58 10.56 8.47
C PRO A 90 4.58 10.24 7.37
N GLY A 91 4.74 9.12 6.65
CA GLY A 91 3.81 8.73 5.58
C GLY A 91 2.37 8.53 6.09
N MET A 92 2.20 7.76 7.17
CA MET A 92 0.90 7.61 7.83
C MET A 92 0.37 8.91 8.43
N ALA A 93 1.22 9.73 9.04
CA ALA A 93 0.80 11.03 9.57
C ALA A 93 0.29 11.96 8.45
N ASN A 94 0.97 11.97 7.29
CA ASN A 94 0.61 12.76 6.12
C ASN A 94 -0.66 12.24 5.42
N ALA A 95 -0.96 10.95 5.51
CA ALA A 95 -2.19 10.36 4.97
C ALA A 95 -3.42 10.66 5.85
N MET A 96 -3.21 11.02 7.12
CA MET A 96 -4.28 11.18 8.11
C MET A 96 -5.41 12.15 7.70
N PRO A 97 -5.15 13.30 7.05
CA PRO A 97 -6.22 14.18 6.56
C PRO A 97 -7.17 13.46 5.59
N ALA A 98 -6.63 12.64 4.68
CA ALA A 98 -7.43 11.88 3.73
C ALA A 98 -8.23 10.78 4.41
N ILE A 99 -7.65 10.08 5.40
CA ILE A 99 -8.33 9.06 6.21
C ILE A 99 -9.51 9.68 6.98
N GLN A 100 -9.31 10.84 7.61
CA GLN A 100 -10.40 11.53 8.31
C GLN A 100 -11.53 11.94 7.37
N CYS A 101 -11.19 12.44 6.18
CA CYS A 101 -12.18 12.78 5.15
C CYS A 101 -12.97 11.54 4.72
N ALA A 102 -12.29 10.46 4.33
CA ALA A 102 -12.92 9.20 3.93
C ALA A 102 -13.87 8.66 5.01
N LYS A 103 -13.46 8.72 6.29
CA LYS A 103 -14.28 8.28 7.42
C LYS A 103 -15.56 9.11 7.59
N VAL A 104 -15.46 10.44 7.52
CA VAL A 104 -16.63 11.33 7.68
C VAL A 104 -17.61 11.13 6.53
N GLU A 105 -17.07 10.87 5.35
CA GLU A 105 -17.85 10.75 4.11
C GLU A 105 -18.35 9.32 3.83
N ASN A 106 -17.93 8.34 4.62
CA ASN A 106 -18.20 6.91 4.45
C ASN A 106 -17.67 6.34 3.12
N ASP A 107 -16.48 6.78 2.72
CA ASP A 107 -15.79 6.20 1.56
C ASP A 107 -15.09 4.89 1.94
N PRO A 108 -15.22 3.81 1.15
CA PRO A 108 -14.55 2.54 1.42
C PRO A 108 -13.09 2.57 0.90
N VAL A 109 -12.20 3.14 1.72
CA VAL A 109 -10.75 3.29 1.49
C VAL A 109 -9.95 2.78 2.67
#